data_AF-A0A924VSD8-F1
#
_entry.id   AF-A0A924VSD8-F1
#
_cell.length_a   1.000
_cell.length_b   1.000
_cell.length_c   1.000
_cell.angle_alpha   90.00
_cell.angle_beta   90.00
_cell.angle_gamma   90.00
#
_symmetry.space_group_name_H-M   'P 1'
#
loop_
_entity.id
_entity.type
_entity.pdbx_description
1 polymer ?
#
loop_
_entity_poly.entity_id
_entity_poly.type
_entity_poly.pdbx_seq_one_letter_code
_entity_poly.pdbx_strand_id
1 'polypeptide(L)'
;ITSSAIRYAELTDVAVAIIISTGSSVDYCFVSRSLRGIRGYRHPLKGSVLPRDSLTRDFNQTAGNIAEAKRSEDDADLIAWFHADNEIDASEEVIGLGDYGKTLTIITADLPDDDDDDESTFAPPRFR
;
A
#
# COMPACT_ATOMS: atom_id res chain seq x y z
N ILE A 1 3.94 -19.57 3.70
CA ILE A 1 3.07 -18.67 2.89
C ILE A 1 3.44 -17.20 3.10
N THR A 2 3.85 -16.79 4.30
CA THR A 2 4.43 -15.47 4.59
C THR A 2 5.75 -15.17 3.85
N SER A 3 6.69 -16.12 3.75
CA SER A 3 7.97 -15.88 3.04
C SER A 3 7.84 -15.68 1.52
N SER A 4 6.81 -16.23 0.88
CA SER A 4 6.67 -16.12 -0.58
C SER A 4 6.07 -14.78 -1.00
N ALA A 5 5.12 -14.26 -0.24
CA ALA A 5 4.52 -12.94 -0.47
C ALA A 5 5.54 -11.81 -0.25
N ILE A 6 6.37 -11.92 0.82
CA ILE A 6 7.44 -10.95 1.11
C ILE A 6 8.47 -10.93 -0.04
N ARG A 7 8.88 -12.10 -0.54
CA ARG A 7 9.84 -12.19 -1.64
C ARG A 7 9.29 -11.67 -2.97
N TYR A 8 7.98 -11.81 -3.21
CA TYR A 8 7.31 -11.26 -4.39
C TYR A 8 7.35 -9.72 -4.36
N ALA A 9 7.04 -9.10 -3.21
CA ALA A 9 7.14 -7.65 -3.02
C ALA A 9 8.58 -7.09 -3.11
N GLU A 10 9.60 -7.93 -2.94
CA GLU A 10 11.02 -7.54 -3.06
C GLU A 10 11.60 -7.70 -4.48
N LEU A 11 10.92 -8.44 -5.37
CA LEU A 11 11.45 -8.84 -6.70
C LEU A 11 10.67 -8.26 -7.88
N THR A 12 9.51 -7.65 -7.65
CA THR A 12 8.73 -6.99 -8.69
C THR A 12 8.85 -5.48 -8.52
N ASP A 13 8.91 -4.73 -9.62
CA ASP A 13 8.78 -3.26 -9.60
C ASP A 13 7.35 -2.80 -9.24
N VAL A 14 6.51 -3.70 -8.74
CA VAL A 14 5.10 -3.45 -8.40
C VAL A 14 5.04 -2.60 -7.14
N ALA A 15 4.20 -1.55 -7.21
CA ALA A 15 3.90 -0.74 -6.05
C ALA A 15 2.93 -1.51 -5.15
N VAL A 16 3.45 -2.05 -4.05
CA VAL A 16 2.68 -2.87 -3.12
C VAL A 16 2.94 -2.45 -1.68
N ALA A 17 1.90 -2.50 -0.86
CA ALA A 17 1.99 -2.34 0.58
C ALA A 17 1.24 -3.44 1.31
N ILE A 18 1.78 -3.85 2.45
CA ILE A 18 1.21 -4.84 3.36
C ILE A 18 0.92 -4.15 4.69
N ILE A 19 -0.33 -4.17 5.11
CA ILE A 19 -0.79 -3.58 6.37
C ILE A 19 -1.36 -4.69 7.25
N ILE A 20 -0.95 -4.72 8.51
CA ILE A 20 -1.58 -5.53 9.54
C ILE A 20 -2.36 -4.59 10.45
N SER A 21 -3.61 -4.93 10.73
CA SER A 21 -4.46 -4.15 11.63
C SER A 21 -5.19 -5.02 12.65
N THR A 22 -5.55 -4.41 13.78
CA THR A 22 -6.44 -4.98 14.78
C THR A 22 -7.59 -4.02 15.00
N GLY A 23 -8.81 -4.43 14.65
CA GLY A 23 -9.99 -3.56 14.69
C GLY A 23 -9.80 -2.35 13.77
N SER A 24 -9.81 -1.15 14.32
CA SER A 24 -9.62 0.10 13.56
C SER A 24 -8.20 0.66 13.61
N SER A 25 -7.24 -0.06 14.21
CA SER A 25 -5.87 0.42 14.41
C SER A 25 -4.86 -0.34 13.54
N VAL A 26 -3.92 0.39 12.95
CA VAL A 26 -2.76 -0.18 12.26
C VAL A 26 -1.76 -0.72 13.27
N ASP A 27 -1.34 -1.97 13.10
CA ASP A 27 -0.26 -2.58 13.87
C ASP A 27 1.09 -2.38 13.18
N TYR A 28 1.14 -2.66 11.87
CA TYR A 28 2.33 -2.60 11.03
C TYR A 28 1.97 -2.22 9.60
N CYS A 29 2.87 -1.48 8.93
CA CYS A 29 2.78 -1.16 7.51
C CYS A 29 4.15 -1.39 6.87
N PHE A 30 4.21 -2.24 5.86
CA PHE A 30 5.41 -2.54 5.08
C PHE A 30 5.14 -2.16 3.63
N VAL A 31 6.08 -1.50 2.98
CA VAL A 31 5.85 -0.92 1.66
C VAL A 31 7.01 -1.29 0.72
N SER A 32 6.73 -1.51 -0.56
CA SER A 32 7.74 -1.76 -1.59
C SER A 32 8.58 -0.50 -1.86
N ARG A 33 9.67 -0.64 -2.62
CA ARG A 33 10.52 0.51 -2.99
C ARG A 33 9.82 1.42 -3.97
N SER A 34 9.12 0.88 -4.96
CA SER A 34 8.37 1.65 -5.98
C SER A 34 7.35 2.58 -5.34
N LEU A 35 6.56 2.07 -4.39
CA LEU A 35 5.52 2.86 -3.73
C LEU A 35 6.11 3.95 -2.80
N ARG A 36 7.31 3.72 -2.22
CA ARG A 36 8.04 4.76 -1.48
C ARG A 36 8.58 5.88 -2.37
N GLY A 37 8.76 5.63 -3.68
CA GLY A 37 9.27 6.60 -4.64
C GLY A 37 8.26 7.68 -5.01
N ILE A 38 6.98 7.46 -4.72
CA ILE A 38 5.89 8.37 -5.06
C ILE A 38 6.09 9.72 -4.35
N ARG A 39 5.88 10.79 -5.10
CA ARG A 39 5.97 12.15 -4.57
C ARG A 39 4.91 12.40 -3.49
N GLY A 40 5.34 12.94 -2.36
CA GLY A 40 4.47 13.20 -1.21
C GLY A 40 4.23 11.99 -0.30
N TYR A 41 4.80 10.82 -0.62
CA TYR A 41 4.57 9.56 0.09
C TYR A 41 4.63 9.68 1.62
N ARG A 42 3.53 9.31 2.27
CA ARG A 42 3.48 9.02 3.72
C ARG A 42 2.60 7.82 3.99
N HIS A 43 3.12 6.85 4.74
CA HIS A 43 2.35 5.66 5.13
C HIS A 43 1.73 5.79 6.52
N PRO A 44 0.69 4.97 6.82
CA PRO A 44 0.10 4.92 8.15
C PRO A 44 1.13 4.50 9.20
N LEU A 45 1.15 5.20 10.33
CA LEU A 45 2.03 4.88 11.45
C LEU A 45 1.39 3.80 12.34
N LYS A 46 2.22 3.04 13.06
CA LYS A 46 1.72 2.12 14.08
C LYS A 46 0.83 2.87 15.10
N GLY A 47 -0.35 2.34 15.35
CA GLY A 47 -1.37 2.92 16.23
C GLY A 47 -2.26 3.96 15.55
N SER A 48 -2.04 4.31 14.28
CA SER A 48 -2.96 5.18 13.55
C SER A 48 -4.26 4.46 13.23
N VAL A 49 -5.32 5.24 13.08
CA VAL A 49 -6.63 4.71 12.67
C VAL A 49 -6.59 4.35 11.18
N LEU A 50 -7.28 3.28 10.80
CA LEU A 50 -7.50 2.93 9.40
C LEU A 50 -8.22 4.06 8.66
N PRO A 51 -7.93 4.28 7.35
CA PRO A 51 -8.66 5.25 6.54
C PRO A 51 -10.17 5.03 6.64
N ARG A 52 -10.96 6.12 6.63
CA ARG A 52 -12.40 6.02 6.86
C ARG A 52 -13.13 5.28 5.75
N ASP A 53 -12.65 5.47 4.53
CA ASP A 53 -13.27 5.00 3.29
C ASP A 53 -12.54 3.76 2.74
N SER A 54 -11.73 3.07 3.55
CA SER A 54 -11.06 1.84 3.12
C SER A 54 -11.92 0.60 3.32
N LEU A 55 -11.83 -0.34 2.38
CA LEU A 55 -12.48 -1.64 2.45
C LEU A 55 -12.13 -2.36 3.76
N THR A 56 -10.88 -2.29 4.20
CA THR A 56 -10.39 -2.94 5.42
C THR A 56 -11.12 -2.43 6.65
N ARG A 57 -11.38 -1.12 6.72
CA ARG A 57 -12.09 -0.56 7.88
C ARG A 57 -13.49 -1.12 7.98
N ASP A 58 -14.21 -1.20 6.86
CA ASP A 58 -15.56 -1.75 6.81
C ASP A 58 -15.58 -3.27 7.04
N PHE A 59 -14.62 -3.98 6.44
CA PHE A 59 -14.40 -5.40 6.67
C PHE A 59 -14.21 -5.71 8.16
N ASN A 60 -13.45 -4.87 8.87
CA ASN A 60 -13.14 -5.02 10.29
C ASN A 60 -14.32 -4.71 11.23
N GLN A 61 -15.43 -4.13 10.74
CA GLN A 61 -16.62 -3.88 11.56
C GLN A 61 -17.40 -5.18 11.86
N THR A 62 -17.20 -6.23 11.07
CA THR A 62 -17.88 -7.52 11.26
C THR A 62 -16.90 -8.55 11.83
N ALA A 63 -16.99 -8.85 13.13
CA ALA A 63 -16.08 -9.78 13.80
C ALA A 63 -15.98 -11.17 13.14
N GLY A 64 -17.09 -11.66 12.56
CA GLY A 64 -17.13 -12.92 11.82
C GLY A 64 -16.23 -12.93 10.59
N ASN A 65 -15.96 -11.79 9.96
CA ASN A 65 -15.05 -11.70 8.82
C ASN A 65 -13.61 -12.04 9.23
N ILE A 66 -13.19 -11.61 10.41
CA ILE A 66 -11.88 -11.92 10.97
C ILE A 66 -11.84 -13.37 11.42
N ALA A 67 -12.80 -13.79 12.25
CA ALA A 67 -12.82 -15.11 12.88
C ALA A 67 -12.90 -16.27 11.86
N GLU A 68 -13.66 -16.09 10.78
CA GLU A 68 -13.82 -17.10 9.72
C GLU A 68 -12.75 -16.97 8.61
N ALA A 69 -11.74 -16.11 8.81
CA ALA A 69 -10.68 -15.84 7.84
C ALA A 69 -11.22 -15.50 6.43
N LYS A 70 -12.26 -14.66 6.35
CA LYS A 70 -12.84 -14.24 5.07
C LYS A 70 -11.87 -13.38 4.29
N ARG A 71 -12.11 -13.28 2.98
CA ARG A 71 -11.41 -12.37 2.07
C ARG A 71 -12.41 -11.45 1.39
N SER A 72 -12.02 -10.20 1.16
CA SER A 72 -12.69 -9.25 0.29
C SER A 72 -11.66 -8.49 -0.53
N GLU A 73 -12.08 -7.93 -1.65
CA GLU A 73 -11.27 -7.11 -2.54
C GLU A 73 -12.15 -6.04 -3.16
N ASP A 74 -11.62 -4.84 -3.32
CA ASP A 74 -12.30 -3.70 -3.95
C ASP A 74 -11.29 -2.73 -4.54
N ASP A 75 -11.75 -1.87 -5.44
CA ASP A 75 -10.95 -0.78 -5.96
C ASP A 75 -10.70 0.27 -4.87
N ALA A 76 -9.54 0.92 -4.92
CA ALA A 76 -9.13 1.94 -3.96
C ALA A 76 -8.35 3.05 -4.67
N ASP A 77 -8.24 4.20 -4.02
CA ASP A 77 -7.27 5.21 -4.37
C ASP A 77 -6.11 5.13 -3.38
N LEU A 78 -4.89 5.16 -3.91
CA LEU A 78 -3.69 5.16 -3.09
C LEU A 78 -3.67 6.32 -2.09
N ILE A 79 -4.27 7.47 -2.42
CA ILE A 79 -4.37 8.64 -1.54
C ILE A 79 -5.09 8.35 -0.22
N ALA A 80 -6.01 7.37 -0.23
CA ALA A 80 -6.77 7.00 0.96
C ALA A 80 -5.85 6.37 2.03
N TRP A 81 -4.84 5.63 1.59
CA TRP A 81 -3.92 4.89 2.46
C TRP A 81 -2.58 5.58 2.64
N PHE A 82 -2.06 6.17 1.57
CA PHE A 82 -0.77 6.79 1.50
C PHE A 82 -0.96 8.22 1.04
N HIS A 83 -0.33 9.19 1.69
CA HIS A 83 -0.34 10.53 1.12
C HIS A 83 0.36 10.49 -0.24
N ALA A 84 -0.29 10.95 -1.29
CA ALA A 84 0.25 11.10 -2.63
C ALA A 84 -0.18 12.46 -3.17
N ASP A 85 0.65 13.08 -4.00
CA ASP A 85 0.33 14.38 -4.60
C ASP A 85 -0.76 14.27 -5.70
N ASN A 86 -0.98 13.07 -6.24
CA ASN A 86 -1.97 12.75 -7.29
C ASN A 86 -2.85 11.57 -6.86
N GLU A 87 -4.06 11.49 -7.44
CA GLU A 87 -4.92 10.30 -7.38
C GLU A 87 -4.27 9.18 -8.19
N ILE A 88 -4.12 8.00 -7.58
CA ILE A 88 -3.48 6.84 -8.19
C ILE A 88 -4.38 5.63 -7.91
N ASP A 89 -4.87 5.03 -8.99
CA ASP A 89 -5.70 3.83 -8.90
C ASP A 89 -4.93 2.69 -8.22
N ALA A 90 -5.60 2.04 -7.29
CA ALA A 90 -5.07 0.91 -6.55
C ALA A 90 -6.17 -0.14 -6.35
N SER A 91 -5.77 -1.37 -6.04
CA SER A 91 -6.65 -2.37 -5.48
C SER A 91 -6.34 -2.57 -4.01
N GLU A 92 -7.39 -2.80 -3.23
CA GLU A 92 -7.31 -3.15 -1.83
C GLU A 92 -7.85 -4.56 -1.60
N GLU A 93 -6.98 -5.47 -1.18
CA GLU A 93 -7.33 -6.83 -0.78
C GLU A 93 -7.25 -6.97 0.74
N VAL A 94 -8.27 -7.55 1.37
CA VAL A 94 -8.33 -7.74 2.82
C VAL A 94 -8.64 -9.18 3.18
N ILE A 95 -7.92 -9.73 4.17
CA ILE A 95 -8.08 -11.09 4.65
C ILE A 95 -8.06 -11.13 6.19
N GLY A 96 -9.07 -11.76 6.79
CA GLY A 96 -9.09 -12.06 8.21
C GLY A 96 -8.06 -13.13 8.59
N LEU A 97 -7.34 -12.96 9.70
CA LEU A 97 -6.32 -13.92 10.17
C LEU A 97 -6.86 -14.89 11.24
N GLY A 98 -8.17 -15.07 11.33
CA GLY A 98 -8.81 -16.03 12.23
C GLY A 98 -8.51 -15.74 13.70
N ASP A 99 -8.04 -16.78 14.41
CA ASP A 99 -7.77 -16.77 15.86
C ASP A 99 -6.76 -15.70 16.31
N TYR A 100 -5.95 -15.17 15.40
CA TYR A 100 -5.05 -14.06 15.70
C TYR A 100 -5.78 -12.73 15.92
N GLY A 101 -7.06 -12.63 15.57
CA GLY A 101 -7.89 -11.43 15.74
C GLY A 101 -7.40 -10.23 14.93
N LYS A 102 -6.59 -10.48 13.89
CA LYS A 102 -5.94 -9.49 13.05
C LYS A 102 -6.45 -9.57 11.62
N THR A 103 -6.21 -8.52 10.89
CA THR A 103 -6.52 -8.43 9.47
C THR A 103 -5.24 -8.11 8.69
N LEU A 104 -5.06 -8.80 7.56
CA LEU A 104 -4.03 -8.54 6.58
C LEU A 104 -4.67 -7.77 5.42
N THR A 105 -4.09 -6.62 5.10
CA THR A 105 -4.46 -5.81 3.94
C THR A 105 -3.29 -5.74 2.99
N ILE A 106 -3.55 -5.90 1.71
CA ILE A 106 -2.59 -5.72 0.62
C ILE A 106 -3.14 -4.60 -0.26
N ILE A 107 -2.34 -3.55 -0.46
CA ILE A 107 -2.63 -2.49 -1.43
C ILE A 107 -1.69 -2.69 -2.60
N THR A 108 -2.23 -2.77 -3.81
CA THR A 108 -1.45 -2.87 -5.05
C THR A 108 -1.82 -1.69 -5.93
N ALA A 109 -0.84 -0.97 -6.47
CA ALA A 109 -1.06 0.13 -7.38
C ALA A 109 -0.25 -0.05 -8.66
N ASP A 110 -0.82 0.41 -9.76
CA ASP A 110 -0.12 0.55 -11.03
C ASP A 110 0.34 2.00 -11.14
N LEU A 111 1.62 2.23 -10.82
CA LEU A 111 2.19 3.57 -10.95
C LEU A 111 2.40 3.89 -12.42
N PRO A 112 2.08 5.11 -12.88
CA PRO A 112 2.52 5.55 -14.19
C PRO A 112 4.04 5.50 -14.25
N ASP A 113 4.60 5.05 -15.37
CA ASP A 113 6.03 5.16 -15.63
C ASP A 113 6.40 6.65 -15.59
N ASP A 114 7.25 7.03 -14.62
CA ASP A 114 7.85 8.37 -14.56
C ASP A 114 8.86 8.46 -15.72
N ASP A 115 8.40 8.86 -16.90
CA ASP A 115 9.22 9.29 -18.05
C ASP A 115 9.84 10.69 -17.80
N ASP A 116 10.13 11.04 -16.54
CA ASP A 116 10.87 12.24 -16.16
C ASP A 116 12.31 11.86 -15.81
N ASP A 117 13.01 11.26 -16.78
CA ASP A 117 14.46 11.41 -16.88
C ASP A 117 14.70 12.90 -17.12
N ASP A 118 15.17 13.61 -16.09
CA ASP A 118 15.76 14.95 -16.19
C ASP A 118 16.60 15.01 -17.47
N GLU A 119 16.08 15.69 -18.50
CA GLU A 119 16.81 16.03 -19.72
C GLU A 119 17.95 16.97 -19.29
N SER A 120 19.03 16.36 -18.79
CA SER A 120 20.32 17.00 -18.59
C SER A 120 20.79 17.42 -19.97
N THR A 121 20.33 18.59 -20.39
CA THR A 121 20.80 19.32 -21.55
C THR A 121 22.31 19.48 -21.35
N PHE A 122 23.08 18.57 -21.93
CA PHE A 122 24.54 18.64 -21.93
C PHE A 122 24.93 19.89 -22.74
N ALA A 123 25.12 21.00 -22.05
CA ALA A 123 25.68 22.20 -22.66
C ALA A 123 27.18 21.94 -22.91
N PRO A 124 27.66 21.96 -24.17
CA PRO A 124 29.07 21.73 -24.44
C PRO A 124 29.91 22.87 -23.81
N PRO A 125 31.04 22.54 -23.16
CA PRO A 125 31.87 23.54 -22.49
C PRO A 125 32.45 24.53 -23.51
N ARG A 126 32.27 25.84 -23.23
CA ARG A 126 32.92 26.90 -24.00
C ARG A 126 34.34 27.08 -23.50
N PHE A 127 35.31 26.56 -24.25
CA PHE A 127 36.72 26.89 -24.05
C PHE A 127 36.97 28.33 -24.54
N ARG A 128 37.65 29.13 -23.70
CA ARG A 128 38.06 30.52 -24.00
C ARG A 128 39.54 30.55 -24.38
#